data_AF-A0AAW0GKD7-F1
#
_entry.id   AF-A0AAW0GKD7-F1
#
_cell.length_a   1.000
_cell.length_b   1.000
_cell.length_c   1.000
_cell.angle_alpha   90.00
_cell.angle_beta   90.00
_cell.angle_gamma   90.00
#
_symmetry.space_group_name_H-M   'P 1'
#
loop_
_entity.id
_entity.type
_entity.pdbx_description
1 polymer ?
#
loop_
_entity_poly.entity_id
_entity_poly.type
_entity_poly.pdbx_seq_one_letter_code
_entity_poly.pdbx_strand_id
1 'polypeptide(L)'
;MVAYLDSKGVKCTSLDTTRMGQAGDPSSPIIIWVGVIPGTISAEDGIGIATDCKNILTRHAFYDVHVEIRESEVTHSAKMY
;
A
#
# COMPACT_ATOMS: atom_id res chain seq x y z
N MET A 1 3.47 -8.46 5.94
CA MET A 1 2.44 -7.80 5.11
C MET A 1 2.23 -8.53 3.79
N VAL A 2 3.27 -8.80 2.98
CA VAL A 2 3.15 -9.56 1.72
C VAL A 2 2.41 -10.89 1.92
N ALA A 3 2.85 -11.73 2.86
CA ALA A 3 2.18 -13.00 3.17
C ALA A 3 0.69 -12.85 3.58
N TYR A 4 0.32 -11.71 4.17
CA TYR A 4 -1.09 -11.43 4.49
C TYR A 4 -1.88 -11.12 3.21
N LEU A 5 -1.35 -10.28 2.32
CA LEU A 5 -1.97 -9.97 1.04
C LEU A 5 -2.16 -11.24 0.19
N ASP A 6 -1.13 -12.09 0.15
CA ASP A 6 -1.20 -13.40 -0.53
C ASP A 6 -2.31 -14.29 0.07
N SER A 7 -2.41 -14.34 1.41
CA SER A 7 -3.46 -15.11 2.10
C SER A 7 -4.88 -14.62 1.82
N LYS A 8 -5.03 -13.36 1.39
CA LYS A 8 -6.29 -12.75 1.00
C LYS A 8 -6.56 -12.87 -0.51
N GLY A 9 -5.66 -13.47 -1.27
CA GLY A 9 -5.77 -13.57 -2.73
C GLY A 9 -5.67 -12.22 -3.43
N VAL A 10 -5.03 -11.22 -2.81
CA VAL A 10 -4.87 -9.89 -3.39
C VAL A 10 -3.94 -9.96 -4.60
N LYS A 11 -4.43 -9.53 -5.75
CA LYS A 11 -3.65 -9.46 -6.99
C LYS A 11 -2.83 -8.16 -7.00
N CYS A 12 -1.74 -8.16 -6.26
CA CYS A 12 -0.87 -6.99 -6.10
C CYS A 12 -0.08 -6.70 -7.38
N THR A 13 -0.04 -5.45 -7.81
CA THR A 13 0.76 -4.95 -8.93
C THR A 13 2.02 -4.23 -8.45
N SER A 14 1.93 -3.51 -7.32
CA SER A 14 3.07 -2.86 -6.67
C SER A 14 2.89 -2.76 -5.14
N LEU A 15 4.01 -2.59 -4.44
CA LEU A 15 4.07 -2.26 -3.02
C LEU A 15 5.11 -1.16 -2.83
N ASP A 16 4.64 0.06 -2.61
CA ASP A 16 5.49 1.24 -2.60
C ASP A 16 5.43 1.92 -1.23
N THR A 17 6.59 2.24 -0.68
CA THR A 17 6.68 3.13 0.49
C THR A 17 6.86 4.54 -0.03
N THR A 18 5.87 5.39 0.20
CA THR A 18 5.90 6.79 -0.24
C THR A 18 5.84 7.72 0.96
N ARG A 19 6.48 8.87 0.83
CA ARG A 19 6.32 10.00 1.74
C ARG A 19 6.17 11.23 0.87
N MET A 20 4.94 11.52 0.48
CA MET A 20 4.62 12.70 -0.32
C MET A 20 4.22 13.82 0.61
N GLY A 21 5.04 14.88 0.60
CA GLY A 21 4.79 16.08 1.39
C GLY A 21 4.84 17.32 0.53
N GLN A 22 4.23 18.39 1.02
CA GLN A 22 4.36 19.70 0.39
C GLN A 22 5.70 20.33 0.77
N ALA A 23 6.34 21.00 -0.18
CA ALA A 23 7.60 21.68 0.06
C ALA A 23 7.43 22.76 1.13
N GLY A 24 8.24 22.68 2.20
CA GLY A 24 8.19 23.62 3.32
C GLY A 24 7.36 23.15 4.53
N ASP A 25 6.57 22.09 4.38
CA ASP A 25 5.81 21.52 5.50
C ASP A 25 6.68 20.59 6.37
N PRO A 26 6.36 20.45 7.67
CA PRO A 26 6.95 19.42 8.50
C PRO A 26 6.66 18.02 7.93
N SER A 27 7.54 17.06 8.26
CA SER A 27 7.51 15.66 7.83
C SER A 27 6.10 15.11 7.59
N SER A 28 5.81 14.72 6.36
CA SER A 28 4.54 14.05 6.01
C SER A 28 4.49 12.60 6.47
N PRO A 29 3.30 12.06 6.75
CA PRO A 29 3.15 10.68 7.16
C PRO A 29 3.67 9.73 6.08
N ILE A 30 4.18 8.58 6.50
CA ILE A 30 4.57 7.52 5.57
C ILE A 30 3.28 6.88 5.04
N ILE A 31 3.17 6.74 3.73
CA ILE A 31 2.04 6.07 3.08
C ILE A 31 2.58 4.80 2.40
N ILE A 32 2.04 3.65 2.81
CA ILE A 32 2.24 2.39 2.11
C ILE A 32 1.15 2.29 1.04
N TRP A 33 1.57 2.29 -0.22
CA TRP A 33 0.70 2.07 -1.36
C TRP A 33 0.70 0.60 -1.74
N VAL A 34 -0.51 0.05 -1.83
CA VAL A 34 -0.76 -1.29 -2.33
C VAL A 34 -1.48 -1.15 -3.66
N GLY A 35 -0.71 -1.31 -4.74
CA GLY A 35 -1.24 -1.37 -6.09
C GLY A 35 -1.95 -2.69 -6.31
N VAL A 36 -3.17 -2.67 -6.83
CA VAL A 36 -3.95 -3.87 -7.16
C VAL A 36 -4.45 -3.82 -8.61
N ILE A 37 -4.67 -4.98 -9.21
CA ILE A 37 -5.23 -5.04 -10.57
C ILE A 37 -6.65 -4.42 -10.56
N PRO A 38 -7.00 -3.56 -11.53
CA PRO A 38 -8.33 -2.96 -11.61
C PRO A 38 -9.47 -3.98 -11.62
N GLY A 39 -10.55 -3.69 -10.91
CA GLY A 39 -11.77 -4.51 -10.81
C GLY A 39 -11.62 -5.79 -10.00
N THR A 40 -10.49 -6.00 -9.30
CA THR A 40 -10.23 -7.25 -8.57
C THR A 40 -10.59 -7.20 -7.09
N ILE A 41 -10.87 -6.02 -6.55
CA ILE A 41 -11.19 -5.80 -5.14
C ILE A 41 -12.34 -4.79 -5.04
N SER A 42 -13.33 -5.07 -4.20
CA SER A 42 -14.41 -4.15 -3.87
C SER A 42 -13.91 -3.02 -2.95
N ALA A 43 -14.61 -1.89 -2.89
CA ALA A 43 -14.23 -0.81 -1.97
C ALA A 43 -14.24 -1.27 -0.51
N GLU A 44 -15.23 -2.09 -0.14
CA GLU A 44 -15.40 -2.65 1.20
C GLU A 44 -14.25 -3.58 1.57
N ASP A 45 -13.89 -4.51 0.68
CA ASP A 45 -12.76 -5.42 0.89
C ASP A 45 -11.43 -4.63 0.94
N GLY A 46 -11.28 -3.62 0.10
CA GLY A 46 -10.12 -2.74 0.08
C GLY A 46 -9.90 -2.01 1.41
N ILE A 47 -10.97 -1.47 2.00
CA ILE A 47 -10.93 -0.83 3.33
C ILE A 47 -10.52 -1.85 4.41
N GLY A 48 -11.08 -3.06 4.37
CA GLY A 48 -10.73 -4.14 5.29
C GLY A 48 -9.25 -4.52 5.20
N ILE A 49 -8.75 -4.72 3.99
CA ILE A 49 -7.35 -5.07 3.71
C ILE A 49 -6.40 -3.94 4.17
N ALA A 50 -6.71 -2.68 3.87
CA ALA A 50 -5.90 -1.54 4.31
C ALA A 50 -5.82 -1.44 5.83
N THR A 51 -6.95 -1.64 6.52
CA THR A 51 -7.04 -1.60 7.98
C THR A 51 -6.19 -2.71 8.61
N ASP A 52 -6.30 -3.94 8.11
CA ASP A 52 -5.49 -5.07 8.58
C ASP A 52 -4.01 -4.86 8.32
N CYS A 53 -3.63 -4.31 7.16
CA CYS A 53 -2.25 -3.95 6.85
C CYS A 53 -1.71 -2.92 7.84
N LYS A 54 -2.48 -1.87 8.15
CA LYS A 54 -2.11 -0.88 9.17
C LYS A 54 -1.91 -1.53 10.55
N ASN A 55 -2.79 -2.46 10.93
CA ASN A 55 -2.69 -3.20 12.18
C ASN A 55 -1.42 -4.06 12.24
N ILE A 56 -1.04 -4.71 11.14
CA ILE A 56 0.22 -5.45 11.02
C ILE A 56 1.41 -4.51 11.23
N LEU A 57 1.44 -3.36 10.55
CA LEU A 57 2.52 -2.39 10.67
C LEU A 57 2.63 -1.83 12.11
N THR A 58 1.50 -1.55 12.73
CA THR A 58 1.42 -1.09 14.13
C THR A 58 2.03 -2.10 15.11
N ARG A 59 1.80 -3.41 14.89
CA ARG A 59 2.40 -4.48 15.71
C ARG A 59 3.93 -4.54 15.59
N HIS A 60 4.49 -3.97 14.53
CA HIS A 60 5.94 -3.82 14.31
C HIS A 60 6.45 -2.42 14.67
N ALA A 61 5.73 -1.67 15.51
CA ALA A 61 6.07 -0.33 15.99
C ALA A 61 6.11 0.78 14.92
N PHE A 62 5.45 0.56 13.77
CA PHE A 62 5.21 1.62 12.78
C PHE A 62 3.84 2.26 13.05
N TYR A 63 3.83 3.32 13.86
CA TYR A 63 2.60 3.99 14.30
C TYR A 63 2.13 5.11 13.37
N ASP A 64 3.07 5.83 12.75
CA ASP A 64 2.80 6.96 11.86
C ASP A 64 2.83 6.53 10.39
N VAL A 65 1.96 5.56 10.07
CA VAL A 65 1.80 5.02 8.73
C VAL A 65 0.34 5.03 8.29
N HIS A 66 0.13 5.40 7.04
CA HIS A 66 -1.12 5.24 6.33
C HIS A 66 -1.00 4.09 5.32
N VAL A 67 -2.11 3.42 5.03
CA VAL A 67 -2.16 2.37 4.00
C VAL A 67 -3.27 2.73 3.02
N GLU A 68 -2.95 2.77 1.74
CA GLU A 68 -3.91 3.02 0.67
C GLU A 68 -3.91 1.85 -0.31
N ILE A 69 -5.10 1.40 -0.69
CA ILE A 69 -5.29 0.49 -1.83
C ILE A 69 -5.60 1.34 -3.06
N ARG A 70 -4.89 1.10 -4.16
CA ARG A 70 -5.16 1.78 -5.43
C ARG A 70 -5.16 0.78 -6.58
N GLU A 71 -6.15 0.89 -7.45
CA GLU A 71 -6.11 0.19 -8.73
C GLU A 71 -4.96 0.77 -9.57
N SER A 72 -4.15 -0.10 -10.15
CA SER A 72 -2.97 0.33 -10.93
C SER A 72 -2.55 -0.71 -11.96
N GLU A 73 -1.94 -0.23 -13.04
CA GLU A 73 -1.25 -1.04 -14.03
C GLU A 73 0.22 -0.59 -14.10
N VAL A 74 1.15 -1.52 -13.94
CA VAL A 74 2.59 -1.21 -13.89
C VAL A 74 3.23 -1.47 -15.25
N THR A 75 3.83 -0.43 -15.83
CA THR A 75 4.68 -0.53 -17.03
C THR A 75 6.10 -0.16 -16.67
N HIS A 76 7.05 -1.05 -16.95
CA HIS A 76 8.46 -0.79 -16.65
C HIS A 76 9.12 0.03 -17.76
N SER A 77 9.60 1.23 -17.42
CA SER A 77 10.39 2.08 -18.34
C SER A 77 11.87 1.71 -18.34
N ALA A 78 12.40 1.25 -17.21
CA ALA A 78 13.78 0.80 -17.05
C ALA A 78 13.85 -0.23 -15.91
N LYS A 79 14.84 -1.13 -15.97
CA LYS A 79 15.14 -2.09 -14.90
C LYS A 79 16.63 -2.02 -14.59
N MET A 80 16.97 -1.93 -13.31
CA MET A 80 18.32 -2.17 -12.85
C MET A 80 18.47 -3.68 -12.65
N TYR A 81 19.45 -4.29 -13.32
CA TYR A 81 19.77 -5.70 -13.17
C TYR A 81 20.62 -5.93 -11.92
#